data_AF-A0A2E1GRV1-F1
#
_entry.id   AF-A0A2E1GRV1-F1
#
_cell.length_a   1.000
_cell.length_b   1.000
_cell.length_c   1.000
_cell.angle_alpha   90.00
_cell.angle_beta   90.00
_cell.angle_gamma   90.00
#
_symmetry.space_group_name_H-M   'P 1'
#
loop_
_entity.id
_entity.type
_entity.pdbx_description
1 polymer ?
#
loop_
_entity_poly.entity_id
_entity_poly.type
_entity_poly.pdbx_seq_one_letter_code
_entity_poly.pdbx_strand_id
1 'polypeptide(L)' 'MTFCQINYIGIIFGYFILKDFMDLVEEYYKKALSEIEKGVSINKLYQILYEFEKNEEYKACAGILKAIKKKNEIS' A
#
# COMPACT_ATOMS: atom_id res chain seq x y z
N MET A 1 13.04 41.32 -0.47
CA MET A 1 12.65 40.42 0.63
C MET A 1 11.40 39.66 0.19
N THR A 2 11.52 38.70 -0.74
CA THR A 2 10.35 37.99 -1.31
C THR A 2 10.69 36.65 -2.00
N PHE A 3 11.82 36.00 -1.66
CA PHE A 3 12.19 34.70 -2.24
C PHE A 3 11.87 33.49 -1.33
N CYS A 4 11.30 33.69 -0.14
CA CYS A 4 11.09 32.62 0.84
C CYS A 4 9.72 31.90 0.74
N GLN A 5 8.73 32.44 0.02
CA GLN A 5 7.36 31.89 0.04
C GLN A 5 7.07 30.83 -1.06
N ILE A 6 7.95 30.64 -2.04
CA ILE A 6 7.69 29.71 -3.16
C ILE A 6 7.98 28.24 -2.76
N ASN A 7 8.75 28.00 -1.70
CA ASN A 7 9.13 26.64 -1.27
C ASN A 7 8.09 25.92 -0.40
N TYR A 8 7.16 26.64 0.25
CA TYR A 8 6.22 26.01 1.19
C TYR A 8 5.08 25.28 0.47
N ILE A 9 4.65 25.77 -0.70
CA ILE A 9 3.58 25.16 -1.51
C ILE A 9 4.04 23.82 -2.10
N GLY A 10 5.30 23.70 -2.53
CA GLY A 10 5.86 22.44 -3.06
C GLY A 10 5.93 21.32 -2.02
N ILE A 11 6.23 21.66 -0.76
CA ILE A 11 6.31 20.70 0.35
C ILE A 11 4.90 20.21 0.74
N ILE A 12 3.91 21.09 0.78
CA ILE A 12 2.52 20.72 1.10
C ILE A 12 1.94 19.79 0.03
N PHE A 13 2.18 20.07 -1.26
CA PHE A 13 1.73 19.19 -2.35
C PHE A 13 2.37 17.81 -2.29
N GLY A 14 3.67 17.72 -1.97
CA GLY A 14 4.35 16.43 -1.79
C GLY A 14 3.78 15.61 -0.63
N TYR A 15 3.46 16.25 0.50
CA TYR A 15 2.90 15.58 1.68
C TYR A 15 1.47 15.06 1.45
N PHE A 16 0.68 15.79 0.65
CA PHE A 16 -0.67 15.36 0.29
C PHE A 16 -0.66 14.10 -0.59
N ILE A 17 0.18 14.07 -1.64
CA ILE A 17 0.34 12.92 -2.53
C ILE A 17 0.80 11.65 -1.77
N LEU A 18 1.73 11.81 -0.82
CA LEU A 18 2.21 10.70 0.02
C LEU A 18 1.11 10.16 0.95
N LYS A 19 0.22 11.02 1.43
CA LYS A 19 -0.88 10.62 2.31
C LYS A 19 -1.89 9.73 1.57
N ASP A 20 -2.35 10.16 0.40
CA ASP A 20 -3.24 9.34 -0.45
C ASP A 20 -2.62 7.99 -0.83
N PHE A 21 -1.30 7.95 -1.05
CA PHE A 21 -0.59 6.70 -1.31
C PHE A 21 -0.66 5.74 -0.12
N MET A 22 -0.38 6.23 1.09
CA MET A 22 -0.42 5.40 2.30
C MET A 22 -1.83 4.93 2.66
N ASP A 23 -2.84 5.78 2.48
CA ASP A 23 -4.25 5.44 2.74
C ASP A 23 -4.72 4.29 1.83
N LEU A 24 -4.38 4.34 0.53
CA LEU A 24 -4.67 3.26 -0.41
C LEU A 24 -3.95 1.95 -0.04
N VAL A 25 -2.65 2.03 0.29
CA VAL A 25 -1.88 0.84 0.73
C VAL A 25 -2.52 0.21 1.97
N GLU A 26 -3.00 1.01 2.91
CA GLU A 26 -3.69 0.53 4.11
C GLU A 26 -5.02 -0.15 3.78
N GLU A 27 -5.79 0.36 2.83
CA GLU A 27 -7.03 -0.25 2.37
C GLU A 27 -6.78 -1.64 1.76
N TYR A 28 -5.82 -1.76 0.83
CA TYR A 28 -5.44 -3.04 0.24
C TYR A 28 -4.90 -4.02 1.28
N TYR A 29 -4.13 -3.52 2.25
CA TYR A 29 -3.65 -4.32 3.37
C TYR A 29 -4.80 -4.86 4.23
N LYS A 30 -5.79 -4.02 4.61
CA LYS A 30 -6.97 -4.47 5.39
C LYS A 30 -7.79 -5.50 4.63
N LYS A 31 -7.98 -5.30 3.33
CA LYS A 31 -8.66 -6.28 2.45
C LYS A 31 -7.91 -7.62 2.43
N ALA A 32 -6.60 -7.59 2.16
CA ALA A 32 -5.77 -8.79 2.12
C ALA A 32 -5.75 -9.53 3.47
N LEU A 33 -5.68 -8.79 4.59
CA LEU A 33 -5.79 -9.38 5.94
C LEU A 33 -7.13 -10.05 6.17
N SER A 34 -8.23 -9.37 5.83
CA SER A 34 -9.56 -9.95 5.97
C SER A 34 -9.73 -11.23 5.16
N GLU A 35 -9.16 -11.29 3.96
CA GLU A 35 -9.14 -12.51 3.14
C GLU A 35 -8.33 -13.63 3.81
N ILE A 36 -7.16 -13.31 4.38
CA ILE A 36 -6.35 -14.27 5.15
C ILE A 36 -7.13 -14.78 6.38
N GLU A 37 -7.81 -13.90 7.12
CA GLU A 37 -8.62 -14.26 8.29
C GLU A 37 -9.82 -15.15 7.93
N LYS A 38 -10.40 -14.96 6.74
CA LYS A 38 -11.45 -15.84 6.19
C LYS A 38 -10.93 -17.23 5.78
N GLY A 39 -9.63 -17.47 5.85
CA GLY A 39 -9.01 -18.75 5.49
C GLY A 39 -8.61 -18.86 4.01
N VAL A 40 -8.49 -17.75 3.29
CA VAL A 40 -7.93 -17.76 1.94
C VAL A 40 -6.48 -18.20 2.01
N SER A 41 -6.11 -19.17 1.16
CA SER A 41 -4.74 -19.67 1.08
C SER A 41 -3.77 -18.57 0.66
N ILE A 42 -2.57 -18.55 1.26
CA ILE A 42 -1.49 -17.63 0.91
C ILE A 42 -1.16 -17.72 -0.60
N ASN A 43 -1.28 -18.91 -1.19
CA ASN A 43 -1.07 -19.12 -2.62
C ASN A 43 -2.00 -18.26 -3.49
N LYS A 44 -3.26 -18.10 -3.09
CA LYS A 44 -4.22 -17.25 -3.80
C LYS A 44 -3.85 -15.77 -3.71
N LEU A 45 -3.33 -15.32 -2.56
CA LEU A 45 -2.81 -13.97 -2.40
C LEU A 45 -1.57 -13.72 -3.27
N TYR A 46 -0.70 -14.71 -3.44
CA TYR A 46 0.43 -14.62 -4.38
C TYR A 46 -0.02 -14.54 -5.84
N GLN A 47 -1.08 -15.24 -6.25
CA GLN A 47 -1.64 -15.08 -7.60
C GLN A 47 -2.17 -13.66 -7.82
N ILE A 48 -2.91 -13.14 -6.84
CA ILE A 48 -3.42 -11.76 -6.89
C ILE A 48 -2.26 -10.75 -6.91
N LEU A 49 -1.20 -10.99 -6.13
CA LEU A 49 0.02 -10.18 -6.14
C LEU A 49 0.64 -10.12 -7.54
N TYR A 50 0.74 -11.26 -8.21
CA TYR A 50 1.32 -11.37 -9.56
C TYR A 50 0.46 -10.63 -10.61
N GLU A 51 -0.86 -10.68 -10.49
CA GLU A 51 -1.76 -9.90 -11.34
C GLU A 51 -1.58 -8.39 -11.12
N PHE A 52 -1.43 -7.95 -9.87
CA PHE A 52 -1.16 -6.55 -9.56
C PHE A 52 0.22 -6.09 -10.03
N GLU A 53 1.24 -6.96 -9.95
CA GLU A 53 2.57 -6.68 -10.49
C GLU A 53 2.53 -6.46 -12.00
N LYS A 54 1.79 -7.30 -12.73
CA LYS A 54 1.60 -7.16 -14.19
C LYS A 54 0.85 -5.88 -14.56
N ASN A 55 -0.05 -5.42 -13.70
CA ASN A 55 -0.82 -4.19 -13.91
C ASN A 55 -0.13 -2.94 -13.35
N GLU A 56 1.12 -3.06 -12.87
CA GLU A 56 1.90 -1.96 -12.26
C GLU A 56 1.21 -1.30 -11.05
N GLU A 57 0.39 -2.05 -10.33
CA GLU A 57 -0.37 -1.60 -9.16
C GLU A 57 0.51 -1.70 -7.88
N TYR A 58 1.57 -0.89 -7.85
CA TYR A 58 2.59 -0.91 -6.77
C TYR A 58 2.00 -0.73 -5.36
N LYS A 59 0.90 0.04 -5.24
CA LYS A 59 0.19 0.26 -3.97
C LYS A 59 -0.46 -1.02 -3.43
N ALA A 60 -1.13 -1.76 -4.31
CA ALA A 60 -1.79 -3.02 -3.97
C ALA A 60 -0.75 -4.08 -3.58
N CYS A 61 0.36 -4.15 -4.32
CA CYS A 61 1.49 -5.03 -4.00
C CYS A 61 2.05 -4.77 -2.60
N ALA A 62 2.30 -3.49 -2.25
CA ALA A 62 2.80 -3.12 -0.93
C ALA A 62 1.82 -3.51 0.19
N GLY A 63 0.51 -3.36 -0.04
CA GLY A 63 -0.53 -3.74 0.91
C GLY A 63 -0.59 -5.25 1.16
N ILE A 64 -0.59 -6.05 0.09
CA ILE A 64 -0.67 -7.52 0.16
C ILE A 64 0.60 -8.11 0.77
N LEU A 65 1.79 -7.66 0.35
CA LEU A 65 3.06 -8.10 0.91
C LEU A 65 3.14 -7.83 2.42
N LYS A 66 2.63 -6.67 2.87
CA LYS A 66 2.57 -6.33 4.29
C LYS A 66 1.64 -7.28 5.07
N ALA A 67 0.51 -7.68 4.49
CA ALA A 67 -0.41 -8.63 5.10
C ALA A 67 0.20 -10.04 5.23
N ILE A 68 0.85 -10.53 4.16
CA ILE A 68 1.54 -11.82 4.14
C ILE A 68 2.68 -11.84 5.17
N LYS A 69 3.52 -10.79 5.19
CA LYS A 69 4.62 -10.68 6.15
C LYS A 69 4.12 -10.72 7.59
N LYS A 70 3.07 -9.97 7.92
CA LYS A 70 2.49 -9.98 9.26
C LYS A 70 1.93 -11.35 9.65
N LYS A 71 1.34 -12.09 8.71
CA LYS A 71 0.88 -13.46 8.99
C LYS A 71 2.06 -14.41 9.26
N ASN A 72 3.17 -14.27 8.53
CA ASN A 72 4.39 -15.06 8.74
C ASN A 72 5.12 -14.69 10.04
N GLU A 73 5.05 -13.44 10.50
CA GLU A 73 5.63 -13.01 11.79
C GLU A 73 4.84 -13.52 13.01
N ILE A 74 3.58 -13.95 12.81
CA ILE A 74 2.70 -14.49 13.85
C ILE A 74 2.65 -16.03 13.81
N SER A 75 3.27 -16.66 12.81
CA SER A 75 3.33 -18.13 12.66
C SER A 75 4.55 -18.73 13.33
#